data_AF-A0A4Y2DY50-F1
#
_entry.id   AF-A0A4Y2DY50-F1
#
_cell.length_a   1.000
_cell.length_b   1.000
_cell.length_c   1.000
_cell.angle_alpha   90.00
_cell.angle_beta   90.00
_cell.angle_gamma   90.00
#
_symmetry.space_group_name_H-M   'P 1'
#
loop_
_entity.id
_entity.type
_entity.pdbx_description
1 polymer ?
#
loop_
_entity_poly.entity_id
_entity_poly.type
_entity_poly.pdbx_seq_one_letter_code
_entity_poly.pdbx_strand_id
1 'polypeptide(L)'
;MNPKYLGFVLDPEITCNKHIYLLVTKAKTRLNILAFISGCEWGAEVGTLRTTYVSLITPILEYGYQVYQVASDTNLDKLEKVQMSAARILTGLRGSTPSDIVL
;
A
#
# COMPACT_ATOMS: atom_id res chain seq x y z
N MET A 1 8.01 23.51 8.57
CA MET A 1 6.73 23.54 7.83
C MET A 1 6.90 22.62 6.63
N ASN A 2 6.02 21.65 6.38
CA ASN A 2 6.19 20.70 5.26
C ASN A 2 5.20 21.08 4.16
N PRO A 3 5.61 21.89 3.16
CA PRO A 3 4.71 22.37 2.13
C PRO A 3 4.18 21.21 1.29
N LYS A 4 2.95 21.36 0.81
CA LYS A 4 2.31 20.39 -0.07
C LYS A 4 2.28 20.92 -1.49
N TYR A 5 2.84 20.19 -2.43
CA TYR A 5 2.89 20.56 -3.85
C TYR A 5 2.50 19.36 -4.70
N LEU A 6 1.53 19.51 -5.60
CA LEU A 6 1.00 18.42 -6.44
C LEU A 6 0.65 17.14 -5.65
N GLY A 7 0.11 17.29 -4.42
CA GLY A 7 -0.19 16.13 -3.58
C GLY A 7 1.00 15.53 -2.82
N PHE A 8 2.23 15.89 -3.16
CA PHE A 8 3.46 15.52 -2.45
C PHE A 8 3.66 16.41 -1.22
N VAL A 9 4.17 15.81 -0.14
CA VAL A 9 4.54 16.55 1.07
C VAL A 9 6.04 16.62 1.10
N LEU A 10 6.57 17.81 0.84
CA LEU A 10 8.00 18.05 0.81
C LEU A 10 8.49 18.30 2.23
N ASP A 11 9.63 17.71 2.55
CA ASP A 11 10.41 18.04 3.74
C ASP A 11 11.77 18.62 3.33
N PRO A 12 12.35 19.53 4.12
CA PRO A 12 13.61 20.20 3.77
C PRO A 12 14.79 19.24 3.54
N GLU A 13 14.74 18.07 4.18
CA GLU A 13 15.79 17.04 4.12
C GLU A 13 15.52 16.02 3.00
N ILE A 14 14.41 16.15 2.27
CA ILE A 14 13.98 15.26 1.17
C ILE A 14 13.89 13.78 1.62
N THR A 15 13.78 13.54 2.92
CA THR A 15 13.66 12.21 3.52
C THR A 15 12.34 11.53 3.17
N CYS A 16 11.34 12.33 2.77
CA CYS A 16 10.00 11.95 2.37
C CYS A 16 9.22 11.17 3.45
N ASN A 17 9.70 11.19 4.69
CA ASN A 17 9.13 10.47 5.83
C ASN A 17 7.64 10.74 5.99
N LYS A 18 7.25 12.02 6.00
CA LYS A 18 5.86 12.43 6.19
C LYS A 18 5.00 12.08 4.97
N HIS A 19 5.56 12.15 3.76
CA HIS A 19 4.84 11.77 2.56
C HIS A 19 4.53 10.27 2.56
N ILE A 20 5.53 9.43 2.83
CA ILE A 20 5.38 7.97 2.88
C ILE A 20 4.42 7.55 3.99
N TYR A 21 4.48 8.18 5.16
CA TYR A 21 3.50 7.95 6.22
C TYR A 21 2.05 8.20 5.75
N LEU A 22 1.82 9.29 5.01
CA LEU A 22 0.50 9.60 4.46
C LEU A 22 0.07 8.61 3.38
N LEU A 23 0.98 8.17 2.51
CA LEU A 23 0.69 7.13 1.50
C LEU A 23 0.29 5.82 2.16
N VAL A 24 1.08 5.34 3.14
CA VAL A 24 0.81 4.12 3.89
C VAL A 24 -0.54 4.21 4.61
N THR A 25 -0.82 5.35 5.25
CA THR A 25 -2.10 5.55 5.96
C THR A 25 -3.28 5.47 5.00
N LYS A 26 -3.22 6.16 3.85
CA LYS A 26 -4.27 6.11 2.82
C LYS A 26 -4.45 4.71 2.26
N ALA A 27 -3.35 4.03 1.95
CA ALA A 27 -3.37 2.70 1.37
C ALA A 27 -3.95 1.67 2.36
N LYS A 28 -3.59 1.74 3.66
CA LYS A 28 -4.19 0.91 4.71
C LYS A 28 -5.70 1.07 4.81
N THR A 29 -6.23 2.30 4.70
CA THR A 29 -7.68 2.52 4.67
C THR A 29 -8.35 1.80 3.50
N ARG A 30 -7.72 1.79 2.31
CA ARG A 30 -8.24 1.05 1.14
C ARG A 30 -8.07 -0.46 1.28
N LEU A 31 -7.00 -0.89 1.93
CA LEU A 31 -6.73 -2.28 2.24
C LEU A 31 -7.80 -2.88 3.16
N ASN A 32 -8.34 -2.10 4.10
CA ASN A 32 -9.48 -2.54 4.92
C ASN A 32 -10.74 -2.81 4.08
N ILE A 33 -10.98 -2.04 3.02
CA ILE A 33 -12.08 -2.29 2.08
C ILE A 33 -11.84 -3.60 1.33
N LEU A 34 -10.61 -3.82 0.85
CA LEU A 34 -10.23 -5.07 0.19
C LEU A 34 -10.40 -6.28 1.13
N ALA A 35 -9.99 -6.15 2.39
CA ALA A 35 -10.14 -7.18 3.41
C ALA A 35 -11.62 -7.49 3.69
N PHE A 36 -12.46 -6.46 3.80
CA PHE A 36 -13.90 -6.62 3.97
C PHE A 36 -14.53 -7.41 2.83
N ILE A 37 -14.21 -7.05 1.58
CA ILE A 37 -14.73 -7.73 0.38
C ILE A 37 -14.24 -9.19 0.34
N SER A 38 -12.99 -9.45 0.70
CA SER A 38 -12.43 -10.81 0.73
C SER A 38 -13.07 -11.73 1.78
N GLY A 39 -13.60 -11.16 2.87
CA GLY A 39 -14.21 -11.89 3.98
C GLY A 39 -15.72 -12.10 3.87
N CYS A 40 -16.37 -11.58 2.83
CA CYS A 40 -17.81 -11.80 2.62
C CYS A 40 -18.11 -13.28 2.31
N GLU A 41 -19.11 -13.85 2.99
CA GLU A 41 -19.47 -15.28 2.94
C GLU A 41 -19.78 -15.83 1.55
N TRP A 42 -20.17 -14.97 0.60
CA TRP A 42 -20.47 -15.38 -0.77
C TRP A 42 -19.24 -15.40 -1.69
N GLY A 43 -18.06 -15.04 -1.16
CA GLY A 43 -16.78 -15.07 -1.85
C GLY A 43 -16.69 -14.05 -2.98
N ALA A 44 -15.84 -13.03 -2.85
CA ALA A 44 -15.48 -12.22 -4.00
C ALA A 44 -14.59 -13.06 -4.94
N GLU A 45 -14.91 -13.06 -6.24
CA GLU A 45 -14.07 -13.69 -7.25
C GLU A 45 -12.66 -13.07 -7.19
N VAL A 46 -11.61 -13.89 -7.36
CA VAL A 46 -10.21 -13.43 -7.38
C VAL A 46 -10.02 -12.30 -8.39
N GLY A 47 -10.70 -12.34 -9.54
CA GLY A 47 -10.71 -11.27 -10.53
C GLY A 47 -11.24 -9.94 -9.98
N THR A 48 -12.33 -9.98 -9.21
CA THR A 48 -12.89 -8.80 -8.54
C THR A 48 -11.93 -8.25 -7.50
N LEU A 49 -11.39 -9.11 -6.62
CA LEU A 49 -10.43 -8.68 -5.59
C LEU A 49 -9.19 -8.03 -6.21
N ARG A 50 -8.64 -8.64 -7.26
CA ARG A 50 -7.50 -8.08 -8.01
C ARG A 50 -7.86 -6.72 -8.63
N THR A 51 -9.04 -6.62 -9.25
CA THR A 51 -9.50 -5.36 -9.85
C THR A 51 -9.69 -4.28 -8.80
N THR A 52 -10.24 -4.61 -7.63
CA THR A 52 -10.38 -3.69 -6.50
C THR A 52 -9.02 -3.23 -5.99
N TYR A 53 -8.04 -4.14 -5.86
CA TYR A 53 -6.68 -3.81 -5.49
C TYR A 53 -6.05 -2.82 -6.49
N VAL A 54 -6.09 -3.14 -7.79
CA VAL A 54 -5.51 -2.32 -8.86
C VAL A 54 -6.19 -0.95 -8.96
N SER A 55 -7.50 -0.87 -8.73
CA SER A 55 -8.24 0.40 -8.84
C SER A 55 -8.11 1.31 -7.61
N LEU A 56 -7.98 0.74 -6.41
CA LEU A 56 -8.02 1.53 -5.16
C LEU A 56 -6.66 1.73 -4.49
N ILE A 57 -5.75 0.77 -4.60
CA ILE A 57 -4.48 0.77 -3.85
C ILE A 57 -3.31 1.14 -4.76
N THR A 58 -3.23 0.54 -5.95
CA THR A 58 -2.15 0.81 -6.90
C THR A 58 -1.94 2.30 -7.21
N PRO A 59 -2.98 3.12 -7.47
CA PRO A 59 -2.77 4.54 -7.77
C PRO A 59 -2.16 5.33 -6.60
N ILE A 60 -2.42 4.91 -5.36
CA ILE A 60 -1.85 5.56 -4.16
C ILE A 60 -0.34 5.26 -4.09
N LEU A 61 0.06 4.04 -4.43
CA LEU A 61 1.44 3.59 -4.35
C LEU A 61 2.25 3.96 -5.60
N GLU A 62 1.66 4.03 -6.78
CA GLU A 62 2.39 4.40 -8.00
C GLU A 62 2.59 5.91 -8.14
N TYR A 63 1.66 6.73 -7.64
CA TYR A 63 1.80 8.18 -7.69
C TYR A 63 3.05 8.68 -6.95
N GLY A 64 3.53 7.93 -5.95
CA GLY A 64 4.72 8.24 -5.18
C GLY A 64 6.05 7.76 -5.78
N TYR A 65 6.06 7.18 -6.99
CA TYR A 65 7.23 6.45 -7.52
C TYR A 65 8.53 7.26 -7.52
N GLN A 66 8.46 8.55 -7.85
CA GLN A 66 9.60 9.46 -7.88
C GLN A 66 10.24 9.64 -6.49
N VAL A 67 9.44 9.58 -5.43
CA VAL A 67 9.90 9.68 -4.04
C VAL A 67 10.65 8.43 -3.60
N TYR A 68 10.40 7.27 -4.22
CA TYR A 68 11.01 6.02 -3.79
C TYR A 68 12.51 5.96 -4.09
N GLN A 69 12.97 6.71 -5.09
CA GLN A 69 14.39 6.79 -5.45
C GLN A 69 15.24 7.52 -4.39
N VAL A 70 14.61 8.34 -3.55
CA VAL A 70 15.29 9.14 -2.52
C VAL A 70 14.90 8.73 -1.09
N ALA A 71 13.95 7.80 -0.96
CA ALA A 71 13.50 7.29 0.32
C ALA A 71 14.51 6.30 0.90
N SER A 72 14.63 6.26 2.23
CA SER A 72 15.42 5.24 2.91
C SER A 72 14.77 3.86 2.83
N ASP A 73 15.58 2.80 2.93
CA ASP A 73 15.11 1.41 2.95
C ASP A 73 14.02 1.19 4.00
N THR A 74 14.21 1.72 5.21
CA THR A 74 13.21 1.67 6.30
C THR A 74 11.86 2.25 5.91
N ASN A 75 11.82 3.24 5.00
CA ASN A 75 10.59 3.80 4.50
C ASN A 75 10.01 3.00 3.33
N LEU A 76 10.85 2.46 2.45
CA LEU A 76 10.43 1.55 1.39
C LEU A 76 9.79 0.28 1.97
N ASP A 77 10.36 -0.28 3.04
CA ASP A 77 9.81 -1.39 3.83
C ASP A 77 8.37 -1.14 4.29
N LYS A 78 8.03 0.12 4.63
CA LYS A 78 6.66 0.45 5.07
C LYS A 78 5.66 0.35 3.92
N LEU A 79 6.07 0.68 2.71
CA LEU A 79 5.25 0.57 1.51
C LEU A 79 5.15 -0.88 1.06
N GLU A 80 6.26 -1.63 1.11
CA GLU A 80 6.28 -3.06 0.81
C GLU A 80 5.36 -3.84 1.77
N LYS A 81 5.34 -3.50 3.06
CA LYS A 81 4.39 -4.11 4.01
C LYS A 81 2.93 -3.96 3.59
N VAL A 82 2.55 -2.84 2.96
CA VAL A 82 1.20 -2.65 2.42
C VAL A 82 0.95 -3.59 1.23
N GLN A 83 1.91 -3.68 0.31
CA GLN A 83 1.85 -4.59 -0.84
C GLN A 83 1.70 -6.05 -0.37
N MET A 84 2.53 -6.48 0.58
CA MET A 84 2.48 -7.82 1.15
C MET A 84 1.17 -8.11 1.87
N SER A 85 0.62 -7.15 2.61
CA SER A 85 -0.71 -7.30 3.23
C SER A 85 -1.81 -7.45 2.17
N ALA A 86 -1.75 -6.70 1.08
CA ALA A 86 -2.71 -6.83 0.00
C ALA A 86 -2.58 -8.20 -0.71
N ALA A 87 -1.36 -8.63 -1.02
CA ALA A 87 -1.09 -9.93 -1.64
C ALA A 87 -1.61 -11.10 -0.79
N ARG A 88 -1.43 -11.04 0.54
CA ARG A 88 -2.01 -12.02 1.47
C ARG A 88 -3.53 -12.06 1.43
N ILE A 89 -4.19 -10.90 1.35
CA ILE A 89 -5.65 -10.84 1.20
C ILE A 89 -6.11 -11.46 -0.12
N LEU A 90 -5.45 -11.11 -1.23
CA LEU A 90 -5.78 -11.63 -2.56
C LEU A 90 -5.61 -13.15 -2.65
N THR A 91 -4.61 -13.70 -1.95
CA THR A 91 -4.29 -15.14 -1.95
C THR A 91 -5.00 -15.91 -0.82
N GLY A 92 -5.70 -15.23 0.08
CA GLY A 92 -6.31 -15.85 1.26
C GLY A 92 -5.30 -16.34 2.31
N LEU A 93 -4.04 -15.90 2.23
CA LEU A 93 -2.98 -16.29 3.16
C LEU A 93 -3.09 -15.55 4.50
N ARG A 94 -2.68 -16.21 5.58
CA ARG A 94 -2.64 -15.60 6.92
C ARG A 94 -1.54 -14.56 7.02
N GLY A 95 -1.74 -13.56 7.89
CA GLY A 95 -0.74 -12.52 8.17
C GLY A 95 0.60 -13.04 8.69
N SER A 96 0.62 -14.23 9.30
CA SER A 96 1.82 -14.90 9.80
C SER A 96 2.62 -15.63 8.72
N THR A 97 2.13 -15.69 7.49
CA THR A 97 2.81 -16.39 6.39
C THR A 97 4.11 -15.64 6.04
N PRO A 98 5.27 -16.34 5.99
CA PRO A 98 6.55 -15.77 5.56
C PRO A 98 6.41 -15.01 4.24
N SER A 99 7.13 -13.90 4.09
CA SER A 99 7.12 -13.07 2.87
C SER A 99 7.50 -13.87 1.62
N ASP A 100 8.45 -14.80 1.76
CA ASP A 100 9.00 -15.59 0.65
C ASP A 100 8.01 -16.58 0.03
N ILE A 101 6.88 -16.83 0.70
CA ILE A 101 5.81 -17.72 0.23
C ILE A 101 4.69 -16.91 -0.47
N VAL A 102 4.60 -15.61 -0.20
CA VAL A 102 3.54 -14.73 -0.73
C VAL A 102 3.87 -14.24 -2.15
N LEU A 103 5.17 -14.15 -2.47
CA LEU A 103 5.70 -13.70 -3.77
C LEU A 103 6.12 -14.86 -4.66
#